data_AF-A0A8B5XLU4-F1
#
_entry.id   AF-A0A8B5XLU4-F1
#
_cell.length_a   1.000
_cell.length_b   1.000
_cell.length_c   1.000
_cell.angle_alpha   90.00
_cell.angle_beta   90.00
_cell.angle_gamma   90.00
#
_symmetry.space_group_name_H-M   'P 1'
#
loop_
_entity.id
_entity.type
_entity.pdbx_description
1 polymer ?
#
loop_
_entity_poly.entity_id
_entity_poly.type
_entity_poly.pdbx_seq_one_letter_code
_entity_poly.pdbx_strand_id
1 'polypeptide(L)'
;MKKSRKLATLGICSALFLGLAACQQQYATSEGTNQRQSSSAKVPWKASYTNLNNQVSTEEVKSLLSAHLDPNSVDAFFNLVNDYNTIVGSTGLSGDFTSFTHTEYDVEKISHLWNQKKGDFVGTNCRINSYCLLKNSVTIPKLEKNDQLLFLDNDA
;
A
#
# COMPACT_ATOMS: atom_id res chain seq x y z
N MET A 1 77.10 -28.02 8.76
CA MET A 1 76.41 -26.91 8.07
C MET A 1 75.12 -27.41 7.43
N LYS A 2 74.10 -26.54 7.34
CA LYS A 2 72.80 -26.65 6.61
C LYS A 2 71.88 -27.87 6.90
N LYS A 3 70.67 -27.54 7.38
CA LYS A 3 69.50 -28.42 7.55
C LYS A 3 68.78 -28.64 6.22
N SER A 4 68.20 -29.83 6.04
CA SER A 4 66.83 -29.99 5.53
C SER A 4 66.27 -31.37 5.94
N ARG A 5 65.08 -31.42 6.53
CA ARG A 5 64.27 -32.64 6.71
C ARG A 5 62.78 -32.32 6.64
N LYS A 6 61.99 -33.36 6.32
CA LYS A 6 60.67 -33.31 5.66
C LYS A 6 59.48 -33.29 6.65
N LEU A 7 58.27 -33.19 6.08
CA LEU A 7 56.95 -33.13 6.72
C LEU A 7 56.66 -34.25 7.74
N ALA A 8 55.87 -33.90 8.77
CA ALA A 8 54.94 -34.76 9.52
C ALA A 8 54.04 -33.91 10.48
N THR A 9 52.84 -34.29 10.95
CA THR A 9 51.66 -34.95 10.33
C THR A 9 50.40 -34.65 11.20
N LEU A 10 49.26 -34.24 10.61
CA LEU A 10 47.89 -34.18 11.19
C LEU A 10 47.58 -33.32 12.45
N GLY A 11 46.40 -32.67 12.45
CA GLY A 11 45.46 -32.82 13.56
C GLY A 11 44.88 -31.56 14.23
N ILE A 12 43.54 -31.48 14.21
CA ILE A 12 42.67 -30.86 15.24
C ILE A 12 42.72 -29.32 15.37
N CYS A 13 41.66 -28.65 14.88
CA CYS A 13 40.89 -27.66 15.67
C CYS A 13 39.58 -27.28 14.96
N SER A 14 38.58 -28.16 15.05
CA SER A 14 37.21 -27.87 14.63
C SER A 14 36.52 -26.96 15.65
N ALA A 15 36.76 -25.64 15.59
CA ALA A 15 36.10 -24.68 16.48
C ALA A 15 36.11 -23.24 15.92
N LEU A 16 35.35 -23.00 14.84
CA LEU A 16 34.88 -21.65 14.49
C LEU A 16 33.37 -21.69 14.26
N PHE A 17 32.66 -21.82 15.38
CA PHE A 17 31.22 -21.62 15.47
C PHE A 17 30.90 -20.17 15.10
N LEU A 18 30.66 -19.91 13.82
CA LEU A 18 30.05 -18.68 13.36
C LEU A 18 28.61 -18.65 13.85
N GLY A 19 28.38 -17.90 14.92
CA GLY A 19 27.06 -17.76 15.53
C GLY A 19 26.08 -17.06 14.59
N LEU A 20 25.19 -17.83 13.99
CA LEU A 20 23.93 -17.31 13.48
C LEU A 20 23.06 -16.94 14.69
N ALA A 21 23.22 -15.70 15.15
CA ALA A 21 22.33 -15.11 16.13
C ALA A 21 20.89 -15.15 15.58
N ALA A 22 20.00 -15.78 16.33
CA ALA A 22 18.60 -15.88 15.95
C ALA A 22 17.94 -14.50 16.06
N CYS A 23 17.64 -13.87 14.91
CA CYS A 23 16.61 -12.85 14.86
C CYS A 23 15.25 -13.53 15.01
N GLN A 24 14.85 -13.80 16.27
CA GLN A 24 13.44 -14.06 16.58
C GLN A 24 12.65 -12.82 16.20
N GLN A 25 11.92 -12.91 15.09
CA GLN A 25 10.95 -11.89 14.72
C GLN A 25 9.76 -12.01 15.66
N GLN A 26 9.74 -11.19 16.72
CA GLN A 26 8.62 -11.08 17.63
C GLN A 26 7.41 -10.53 16.86
N TYR A 27 6.52 -11.43 16.44
CA TYR A 27 5.18 -11.05 16.00
C TYR A 27 4.41 -10.60 17.23
N ALA A 28 4.40 -9.29 17.47
CA ALA A 28 3.51 -8.67 18.43
C ALA A 28 2.08 -8.78 17.88
N THR A 29 1.25 -9.61 18.51
CA THR A 29 -0.20 -9.60 18.31
C THR A 29 -0.73 -8.24 18.73
N SER A 30 -1.06 -7.37 17.77
CA SER A 30 -1.81 -6.15 18.06
C SER A 30 -3.28 -6.44 17.96
N GLU A 31 -3.96 -6.50 19.10
CA GLU A 31 -5.40 -6.29 19.14
C GLU A 31 -5.78 -4.90 18.61
N GLY A 32 -7.05 -4.74 18.23
CA GLY A 32 -7.55 -3.51 17.62
C GLY A 32 -7.55 -2.34 18.61
N THR A 33 -6.68 -1.37 18.39
CA THR A 33 -6.77 -0.04 19.00
C THR A 33 -6.35 1.01 17.97
N ASN A 34 -7.06 2.15 17.94
CA ASN A 34 -6.84 3.25 16.99
C ASN A 34 -5.35 3.64 16.88
N GLN A 35 -4.71 3.25 15.78
CA GLN A 35 -3.35 3.63 15.45
C GLN A 35 -3.33 5.12 15.04
N ARG A 36 -3.16 6.01 16.03
CA ARG A 36 -2.54 7.31 15.74
C ARG A 36 -1.16 7.00 15.15
N GLN A 37 -0.99 7.31 13.87
CA GLN A 37 0.25 7.06 13.15
C GLN A 37 1.40 7.83 13.82
N SER A 38 2.15 7.13 14.68
CA SER A 38 3.36 7.66 15.29
C SER A 38 4.29 8.07 14.17
N SER A 39 4.69 9.34 14.15
CA SER A 39 5.55 9.88 13.10
C SER A 39 6.85 9.10 13.06
N SER A 40 7.02 8.28 12.02
CA SER A 40 8.25 7.53 11.77
C SER A 40 9.46 8.47 11.75
N ALA A 41 10.64 7.94 12.09
CA ALA A 41 11.88 8.69 12.18
C ALA A 41 12.10 9.60 10.96
N LYS A 42 12.63 10.82 11.19
CA LYS A 42 12.80 11.88 10.17
C LYS A 42 13.42 11.36 8.88
N VAL A 43 12.57 10.98 7.93
CA VAL A 43 12.97 10.72 6.54
C VAL A 43 13.34 12.06 5.89
N PRO A 44 14.39 12.11 5.06
CA PRO A 44 14.93 13.38 4.54
C PRO A 44 14.07 14.01 3.42
N TRP A 45 12.94 13.40 3.06
CA TRP A 45 12.02 13.89 2.02
C TRP A 45 10.76 14.48 2.65
N LYS A 46 10.23 15.55 2.03
CA LYS A 46 8.89 16.06 2.33
C LYS A 46 7.89 15.32 1.45
N ALA A 47 6.85 14.75 2.05
CA ALA A 47 5.74 14.17 1.31
C ALA A 47 4.96 15.25 0.56
N SER A 48 4.76 15.07 -0.75
CA SER A 48 3.72 15.77 -1.50
C SER A 48 2.38 15.03 -1.38
N TYR A 49 1.29 15.76 -1.57
CA TYR A 49 -0.07 15.26 -1.39
C TYR A 49 -1.04 15.91 -2.39
N THR A 50 -1.97 15.13 -2.93
CA THR A 50 -3.07 15.56 -3.80
C THR A 50 -4.23 14.56 -3.68
N ASN A 51 -5.47 15.01 -3.91
CA ASN A 51 -6.66 14.16 -4.11
C ASN A 51 -6.91 13.85 -5.59
N LEU A 52 -5.99 14.19 -6.48
CA LEU A 52 -6.13 14.06 -7.94
C LEU A 52 -7.34 14.84 -8.48
N ASN A 53 -7.69 15.95 -7.84
CA ASN A 53 -8.89 16.75 -8.16
C ASN A 53 -8.65 17.74 -9.32
N ASN A 54 -7.52 17.65 -10.04
CA ASN A 54 -7.29 18.42 -11.26
C ASN A 54 -6.56 17.58 -12.33
N GLN A 55 -6.61 18.07 -13.57
CA GLN A 55 -6.06 17.38 -14.74
C GLN A 55 -4.54 17.17 -14.63
N VAL A 56 -3.79 18.16 -14.13
CA VAL A 56 -2.32 18.10 -14.05
C VAL A 56 -1.86 16.95 -13.13
N SER A 57 -2.35 16.91 -11.89
CA SER A 57 -2.02 15.83 -10.95
C SER A 57 -2.52 14.46 -11.43
N THR A 58 -3.69 14.42 -12.07
CA THR A 58 -4.27 13.22 -12.65
C THR A 58 -3.39 12.65 -13.77
N GLU A 59 -2.99 13.47 -14.74
CA GLU A 59 -2.17 13.05 -15.88
C GLU A 59 -0.76 12.64 -15.47
N GLU A 60 -0.14 13.37 -14.52
CA GLU A 60 1.18 13.03 -13.98
C GLU A 60 1.17 11.65 -13.31
N VAL A 61 0.27 11.42 -12.35
CA VAL A 61 0.21 10.13 -11.62
C VAL A 61 -0.25 9.01 -12.55
N LYS A 62 -1.15 9.29 -13.51
CA LYS A 62 -1.58 8.30 -14.51
C LYS A 62 -0.43 7.87 -15.42
N SER A 63 0.40 8.80 -15.88
CA SER A 63 1.59 8.50 -16.68
C SER A 63 2.58 7.63 -15.90
N LEU A 64 2.87 8.00 -14.65
CA LEU A 64 3.78 7.25 -13.77
C LEU A 64 3.29 5.82 -13.48
N LEU A 65 1.99 5.62 -13.24
CA LEU A 65 1.42 4.29 -12.99
C LEU A 65 1.40 3.44 -14.28
N SER A 66 1.01 4.00 -15.42
CA SER A 66 0.99 3.31 -16.71
C SER A 66 2.38 2.90 -17.23
N ALA A 67 3.46 3.50 -16.71
CA ALA A 67 4.83 3.08 -17.02
C ALA A 67 5.23 1.74 -16.36
N HIS A 68 4.48 1.28 -15.35
CA HIS A 68 4.85 0.13 -14.51
C HIS A 68 3.72 -0.89 -14.28
N LEU A 69 2.47 -0.54 -14.56
CA LEU A 69 1.28 -1.36 -14.33
C LEU A 69 0.49 -1.57 -15.63
N ASP A 70 -0.43 -2.53 -15.63
CA ASP A 70 -1.34 -2.76 -16.75
C ASP A 70 -2.20 -1.50 -17.04
N PRO A 71 -2.13 -0.91 -18.25
CA PRO A 71 -2.83 0.33 -18.57
C PRO A 71 -4.35 0.27 -18.33
N ASN A 72 -4.98 -0.88 -18.59
CA ASN A 72 -6.42 -1.05 -18.38
C ASN A 72 -6.81 -1.01 -16.89
N SER A 73 -5.94 -1.53 -16.02
CA SER A 73 -6.10 -1.47 -14.56
C SER A 73 -5.84 -0.06 -14.02
N VAL A 74 -4.90 0.68 -14.61
CA VAL A 74 -4.69 2.11 -14.33
C VAL A 74 -5.90 2.94 -14.77
N ASP A 75 -6.42 2.75 -15.98
CA ASP A 75 -7.64 3.41 -16.47
C ASP A 75 -8.85 3.13 -15.58
N ALA A 76 -9.05 1.87 -15.17
CA ALA A 76 -10.11 1.49 -14.25
C ALA A 76 -9.98 2.18 -12.88
N PHE A 77 -8.77 2.28 -12.32
CA PHE A 77 -8.50 3.03 -11.10
C PHE A 77 -8.82 4.53 -11.25
N PHE A 78 -8.39 5.17 -12.34
CA PHE A 78 -8.67 6.58 -12.58
C PHE A 78 -10.15 6.87 -12.86
N ASN A 79 -10.91 5.91 -13.40
CA ASN A 79 -12.36 6.05 -13.51
C ASN A 79 -13.04 6.13 -12.12
N LEU A 80 -12.54 5.39 -11.12
CA LEU A 80 -13.04 5.49 -9.73
C LEU A 80 -12.69 6.85 -9.10
N VAL A 81 -11.45 7.34 -9.32
CA VAL A 81 -11.00 8.67 -8.88
C VAL A 81 -11.86 9.77 -9.51
N ASN A 82 -12.10 9.70 -10.81
CA ASN A 82 -12.88 10.68 -11.55
C ASN A 82 -14.37 10.66 -11.17
N ASP A 83 -14.97 9.48 -10.95
CA ASP A 83 -16.35 9.34 -10.48
C ASP A 83 -16.53 9.98 -9.09
N TYR A 84 -15.60 9.72 -8.16
CA TYR A 84 -15.60 10.36 -6.85
C TYR A 84 -15.42 11.88 -6.93
N ASN A 85 -14.37 12.35 -7.61
CA ASN A 85 -14.03 13.77 -7.71
C ASN A 85 -15.10 14.59 -8.46
N THR A 86 -15.77 14.00 -9.46
CA THR A 86 -16.92 14.64 -10.15
C THR A 86 -18.13 14.83 -9.25
N ILE A 87 -18.35 13.94 -8.26
CA ILE A 87 -19.54 13.95 -7.41
C ILE A 87 -19.36 14.88 -6.21
N VAL A 88 -18.21 14.82 -5.53
CA VAL A 88 -17.98 15.62 -4.31
C VAL A 88 -17.32 16.98 -4.62
N GLY A 89 -16.81 17.15 -5.84
CA GLY A 89 -16.18 18.37 -6.34
C GLY A 89 -14.93 18.77 -5.55
N SER A 90 -14.75 20.08 -5.36
CA SER A 90 -13.67 20.67 -4.58
C SER A 90 -13.95 20.71 -3.06
N THR A 91 -14.88 19.90 -2.55
CA THR A 91 -15.24 19.86 -1.12
C THR A 91 -14.13 19.22 -0.29
N GLY A 92 -13.14 20.03 0.11
CA GLY A 92 -11.98 19.59 0.89
C GLY A 92 -10.95 18.75 0.11
N LEU A 93 -11.06 18.69 -1.22
CA LEU A 93 -10.15 17.91 -2.07
C LEU A 93 -9.10 18.81 -2.73
N SER A 94 -7.82 18.44 -2.58
CA SER A 94 -6.70 19.13 -3.21
C SER A 94 -6.49 18.69 -4.66
N GLY A 95 -6.37 19.65 -5.58
CA GLY A 95 -5.95 19.39 -6.95
C GLY A 95 -4.42 19.28 -7.06
N ASP A 96 -3.72 20.36 -6.69
CA ASP A 96 -2.27 20.44 -6.84
C ASP A 96 -1.50 19.62 -5.79
N PHE A 97 -0.25 19.29 -6.10
CA PHE A 97 0.67 18.71 -5.13
C PHE A 97 1.05 19.74 -4.05
N THR A 98 0.61 19.48 -2.83
CA THR A 98 0.87 20.30 -1.63
C THR A 98 1.77 19.56 -0.65
N SER A 99 2.41 20.24 0.31
CA SER A 99 3.13 19.55 1.39
C SER A 99 2.13 18.88 2.33
N PHE A 100 2.28 17.57 2.56
CA PHE A 100 1.40 16.86 3.49
C PHE A 100 1.59 17.36 4.93
N THR A 101 0.48 17.77 5.57
CA THR A 101 0.45 18.19 6.98
C THR A 101 -0.63 17.40 7.72
N HIS A 102 -1.90 17.69 7.44
CA HIS A 102 -3.07 16.86 7.68
C HIS A 102 -4.14 17.20 6.63
N THR A 103 -5.18 16.38 6.51
CA THR A 103 -6.37 16.70 5.73
C THR A 103 -7.59 16.64 6.65
N GLU A 104 -8.42 17.68 6.62
CA GLU A 104 -9.76 17.66 7.19
C GLU A 104 -10.77 17.69 6.03
N TYR A 105 -11.74 16.78 6.10
CA TYR A 105 -12.78 16.64 5.10
C TYR A 105 -14.13 16.98 5.72
N ASP A 106 -14.97 17.69 4.97
CA ASP A 106 -16.38 17.88 5.31
C ASP A 106 -17.15 16.59 4.99
N VAL A 107 -17.04 15.62 5.92
CA VAL A 107 -17.60 14.26 5.76
C VAL A 107 -19.12 14.30 5.62
N GLU A 108 -19.80 15.23 6.30
CA GLU A 108 -21.26 15.40 6.20
C GLU A 108 -21.65 15.82 4.79
N LYS A 109 -21.03 16.88 4.25
CA LYS A 109 -21.31 17.34 2.89
C LYS A 109 -20.88 16.34 1.81
N ILE A 110 -19.73 15.68 2.00
CA ILE A 110 -19.27 14.60 1.10
C ILE A 110 -20.28 13.46 1.07
N SER A 111 -20.72 12.97 2.24
CA SER A 111 -21.71 11.90 2.32
C SER A 111 -23.06 12.33 1.73
N HIS A 112 -23.47 13.58 1.95
CA HIS A 112 -24.70 14.12 1.36
C HIS A 112 -24.64 14.14 -0.18
N LEU A 113 -23.57 14.69 -0.76
CA LEU A 113 -23.37 14.73 -2.22
C LEU A 113 -23.28 13.33 -2.83
N TRP A 114 -22.58 12.42 -2.15
CA TRP A 114 -22.43 11.04 -2.59
C TRP A 114 -23.78 10.30 -2.57
N ASN A 115 -24.50 10.33 -1.44
CA ASN A 115 -25.79 9.64 -1.28
C ASN A 115 -26.84 10.19 -2.25
N GLN A 116 -26.85 11.52 -2.54
CA GLN A 116 -27.72 12.08 -3.58
C GLN A 116 -27.49 11.47 -4.97
N LYS A 117 -26.27 11.04 -5.29
CA LYS A 117 -25.90 10.54 -6.63
C LYS A 117 -25.83 9.01 -6.72
N LYS A 118 -25.56 8.34 -5.61
CA LYS A 118 -25.22 6.91 -5.53
C LYS A 118 -26.16 6.11 -4.61
N GLY A 119 -27.08 6.77 -3.90
CA GLY A 119 -28.03 6.11 -3.00
C GLY A 119 -27.36 5.62 -1.71
N ASP A 120 -27.57 4.35 -1.42
CA ASP A 120 -27.01 3.60 -0.29
C ASP A 120 -25.62 3.00 -0.56
N PHE A 121 -25.14 3.04 -1.81
CA PHE A 121 -23.80 2.57 -2.16
C PHE A 121 -22.71 3.37 -1.43
N VAL A 122 -22.10 2.80 -0.40
CA VAL A 122 -21.09 3.44 0.46
C VAL A 122 -19.73 3.69 -0.21
N GLY A 123 -19.56 3.34 -1.48
CA GLY A 123 -18.29 3.42 -2.21
C GLY A 123 -17.39 2.20 -2.00
N THR A 124 -16.20 2.25 -2.59
CA THR A 124 -15.20 1.16 -2.54
C THR A 124 -14.10 1.45 -1.52
N ASN A 125 -13.78 0.46 -0.68
CA ASN A 125 -12.69 0.59 0.28
C ASN A 125 -11.30 0.49 -0.38
N CYS A 126 -10.26 0.86 0.37
CA CYS A 126 -8.87 0.88 -0.12
C CYS A 126 -8.38 -0.48 -0.67
N ARG A 127 -8.81 -1.62 -0.10
CA ARG A 127 -8.42 -2.95 -0.56
C ARG A 127 -8.99 -3.26 -1.95
N ILE A 128 -10.25 -2.90 -2.20
CA ILE A 128 -10.90 -3.03 -3.51
C ILE A 128 -10.20 -2.13 -4.55
N ASN A 129 -9.90 -0.88 -4.18
CA ASN A 129 -9.25 0.07 -5.09
C ASN A 129 -7.80 -0.33 -5.43
N SER A 130 -7.02 -0.78 -4.44
CA SER A 130 -5.69 -1.35 -4.68
C SER A 130 -5.74 -2.63 -5.52
N TYR A 131 -6.73 -3.50 -5.32
CA TYR A 131 -6.90 -4.67 -6.16
C TYR A 131 -7.28 -4.32 -7.61
N CYS A 132 -8.17 -3.34 -7.81
CA CYS A 132 -8.53 -2.83 -9.13
C CYS A 132 -7.29 -2.40 -9.94
N LEU A 133 -6.37 -1.69 -9.28
CA LEU A 133 -5.11 -1.21 -9.85
C LEU A 133 -4.07 -2.32 -10.07
N LEU A 134 -3.99 -3.32 -9.17
CA LEU A 134 -2.88 -4.27 -9.11
C LEU A 134 -3.22 -5.71 -9.57
N LYS A 135 -4.48 -6.03 -9.88
CA LYS A 135 -4.96 -7.39 -10.23
C LYS A 135 -4.12 -8.12 -11.29
N ASN A 136 -3.59 -7.38 -12.26
CA ASN A 136 -2.79 -7.91 -13.37
C ASN A 136 -1.27 -7.93 -13.06
N SER A 137 -0.86 -7.45 -11.89
CA SER A 137 0.52 -7.39 -11.38
C SER A 137 0.75 -8.27 -10.15
N VAL A 138 -0.31 -8.90 -9.61
CA VAL A 138 -0.22 -9.80 -8.44
C VAL A 138 -0.64 -11.23 -8.81
N THR A 139 0.15 -12.21 -8.39
CA THR A 139 -0.22 -13.63 -8.50
C THR A 139 -1.00 -14.05 -7.27
N ILE A 140 -2.30 -14.29 -7.41
CA ILE A 140 -3.11 -14.90 -6.36
C ILE A 140 -2.88 -16.42 -6.41
N PRO A 141 -2.43 -17.08 -5.32
CA PRO A 141 -2.34 -18.53 -5.28
C PRO A 141 -3.74 -19.16 -5.36
N LYS A 142 -3.83 -20.43 -5.77
CA LYS A 142 -5.09 -21.17 -5.61
C LYS A 142 -5.38 -21.31 -4.12
N LEU A 143 -6.52 -20.77 -3.70
CA LEU A 143 -7.05 -20.83 -2.34
C LEU A 143 -8.40 -21.54 -2.39
N GLU A 144 -8.71 -22.32 -1.38
CA GLU A 144 -10.08 -22.81 -1.19
C GLU A 144 -11.02 -21.64 -0.95
N LYS A 145 -12.20 -21.68 -1.58
CA LYS A 145 -13.20 -20.62 -1.44
C LYS A 145 -13.70 -20.58 -0.01
N ASN A 146 -13.49 -19.46 0.69
CA ASN A 146 -14.16 -19.18 1.95
C ASN A 146 -15.14 -18.02 1.74
N ASP A 147 -16.42 -18.37 1.60
CA ASP A 147 -17.54 -17.45 1.42
C ASP A 147 -18.41 -17.29 2.68
N GLN A 148 -17.96 -17.80 3.83
CA GLN A 148 -18.71 -17.77 5.10
C GLN A 148 -19.03 -16.36 5.60
N LEU A 149 -18.37 -15.33 5.08
CA LEU A 149 -18.61 -13.91 5.39
C LEU A 149 -19.20 -13.12 4.22
N LEU A 150 -19.34 -13.73 3.03
CA LEU A 150 -19.87 -13.07 1.84
C LEU A 150 -21.41 -13.05 1.80
N PHE A 151 -22.12 -13.61 2.78
CA PHE A 151 -23.58 -13.57 2.82
C PHE A 151 -24.11 -12.12 2.83
N LEU A 152 -23.45 -11.23 3.58
CA LEU A 152 -23.76 -9.79 3.59
C LEU A 152 -23.56 -9.11 2.22
N ASP A 153 -22.63 -9.62 1.41
CA ASP A 153 -22.33 -9.09 0.07
C ASP A 153 -23.24 -9.68 -1.03
N ASN A 154 -23.99 -10.76 -0.74
CA ASN A 154 -24.95 -11.38 -1.68
C ASN A 154 -26.39 -10.87 -1.49
N ASP A 155 -26.70 -10.35 -0.29
CA ASP A 155 -28.04 -9.85 0.08
C ASP A 155 -28.22 -8.34 -0.21
N ALA A 156 -27.22 -7.69 -0.82
CA ALA A 156 -27.16 -6.27 -1.18
C ALA A 156 -27.37 -6.02 -2.68
#